data_AF-A0A7J4IWK5-F1
#
_entry.id   AF-A0A7J4IWK5-F1
#
_cell.length_a   1.000
_cell.length_b   1.000
_cell.length_c   1.000
_cell.angle_alpha   90.00
_cell.angle_beta   90.00
_cell.angle_gamma   90.00
#
_symmetry.space_group_name_H-M   'P 1'
#
loop_
_entity.id
_entity.type
_entity.pdbx_description
1 polymer ?
#
loop_
_entity_poly.entity_id
_entity_poly.type
_entity_poly.pdbx_seq_one_letter_code
_entity_poly.pdbx_strand_id
1 'polypeptide(L)'
;MAIRRLSLFQRAKALVLLKQGKSMHEAVRILRQRYHLNETTEEVRNKYFPNTGSFATANLQGAEGQKIVSALEKMKLARERMRKLHQDPAFRKALDERSSERMRKLHQDPEFKKKLYKGLAKYWNTYRLRINEEAEKRGITCSIEYVKDNQSSTGEREIIIPATKETALSKMMLQERATAIEQAMQKLPEQERTIIDMLIGFTQEEISLHQAAQILKISEQDAEALFKNALTKLSRNPAIKRLR
;
A
#
# COMPACT_ATOMS: atom_id res chain seq x y z
N MET A 1 27.40 -2.23 -11.92
CA MET A 1 26.42 -1.11 -12.09
C MET A 1 25.02 -1.69 -12.19
N ALA A 2 24.02 -1.11 -11.51
CA ALA A 2 22.64 -1.57 -11.62
C ALA A 2 22.05 -1.19 -12.98
N ILE A 3 21.63 -2.19 -13.77
CA ILE A 3 20.97 -1.94 -15.06
C ILE A 3 19.63 -1.26 -14.79
N ARG A 4 19.53 0.05 -15.09
CA ARG A 4 18.24 0.77 -15.04
C ARG A 4 17.26 0.09 -15.99
N ARG A 5 16.15 -0.43 -15.44
CA ARG A 5 15.08 -1.03 -16.23
C ARG A 5 14.43 0.04 -17.10
N LEU A 6 14.50 -0.12 -18.41
CA LEU A 6 13.79 0.76 -19.35
C LEU A 6 12.27 0.63 -19.19
N SER A 7 11.57 1.73 -19.41
CA SER A 7 10.11 1.73 -19.46
C SER A 7 9.59 0.93 -20.66
N LEU A 8 8.33 0.48 -20.58
CA LEU A 8 7.66 -0.19 -21.71
C LEU A 8 7.64 0.70 -22.96
N PHE A 9 7.49 2.01 -22.79
CA PHE A 9 7.48 2.97 -23.90
C PHE A 9 8.83 3.03 -24.61
N GLN A 10 9.94 3.01 -23.86
CA GLN A 10 11.27 2.97 -24.46
C GLN A 10 11.45 1.69 -25.27
N ARG A 11 11.05 0.53 -24.73
CA ARG A 11 11.12 -0.76 -25.43
C ARG A 11 10.27 -0.79 -26.72
N ALA A 12 9.12 -0.13 -26.73
CA ALA A 12 8.28 -0.03 -27.92
C ALA A 12 9.01 0.62 -29.11
N LYS A 13 9.95 1.55 -28.87
CA LYS A 13 10.77 2.16 -29.93
C LYS A 13 11.62 1.13 -30.67
N ALA A 14 12.18 0.15 -29.96
CA ALA A 14 12.93 -0.94 -30.58
C ALA A 14 12.02 -1.81 -31.47
N LEU A 15 10.78 -2.05 -31.04
CA LEU A 15 9.82 -2.83 -31.81
C LEU A 15 9.42 -2.13 -33.11
N VAL A 16 9.28 -0.81 -33.10
CA VAL A 16 9.01 -0.04 -34.33
C VAL A 16 10.11 -0.25 -35.37
N LEU A 17 11.38 -0.22 -34.95
CA LEU A 17 12.51 -0.44 -35.87
C LEU A 17 12.49 -1.87 -36.45
N LEU A 18 12.18 -2.87 -35.62
CA LEU A 18 12.03 -4.25 -36.09
C LEU A 18 10.85 -4.42 -37.06
N LYS A 19 9.72 -3.75 -36.81
CA LYS A 19 8.56 -3.74 -37.73
C LYS A 19 8.86 -3.09 -39.07
N GLN A 20 9.81 -2.16 -39.11
CA GLN A 20 10.35 -1.57 -40.34
C GLN A 20 11.34 -2.49 -41.07
N GLY A 21 11.51 -3.74 -40.62
CA GLY A 21 12.41 -4.72 -41.24
C GLY A 21 13.88 -4.54 -40.87
N LYS A 22 14.23 -3.65 -39.93
CA LYS A 22 15.61 -3.50 -39.48
C LYS A 22 16.07 -4.73 -38.71
N SER A 23 17.32 -5.13 -38.89
CA SER A 23 17.90 -6.20 -38.07
C SER A 23 18.05 -5.72 -36.62
N MET A 24 18.14 -6.66 -35.68
CA MET A 24 18.37 -6.33 -34.27
C MET A 24 19.64 -5.48 -34.07
N HIS A 25 20.72 -5.79 -34.80
CA HIS A 25 21.98 -5.03 -34.72
C HIS A 25 21.81 -3.60 -35.23
N GLU A 26 21.09 -3.41 -36.34
CA GLU A 26 20.77 -2.07 -36.86
C GLU A 26 19.88 -1.29 -35.89
N ALA A 27 18.87 -1.93 -35.33
CA ALA A 27 17.98 -1.31 -34.36
C ALA A 27 18.76 -0.84 -33.12
N VAL A 28 19.66 -1.68 -32.58
CA VAL A 28 20.56 -1.31 -31.47
C VAL A 28 21.44 -0.13 -31.85
N ARG A 29 22.03 -0.12 -33.06
CA ARG A 29 22.85 1.00 -33.53
C ARG A 29 22.06 2.31 -33.59
N ILE A 30 20.85 2.28 -34.14
CA ILE A 30 19.96 3.46 -34.23
C ILE A 30 19.56 3.93 -32.82
N LEU A 31 19.20 3.02 -31.92
CA LEU A 31 18.81 3.36 -30.55
C LEU A 31 19.97 3.97 -29.76
N ARG A 32 21.18 3.44 -29.94
CA ARG A 32 22.41 4.00 -29.36
C ARG A 32 22.63 5.43 -29.86
N GLN A 33 22.63 5.62 -31.17
CA GLN A 33 22.84 6.94 -31.79
C GLN A 33 21.81 7.99 -31.34
N ARG A 34 20.54 7.59 -31.17
CA ARG A 34 19.46 8.53 -30.84
C ARG A 34 19.29 8.79 -29.34
N TYR A 35 19.56 7.81 -28.49
CA TYR A 35 19.14 7.86 -27.08
C TYR A 35 20.23 7.52 -26.06
N HIS A 36 21.30 6.84 -26.47
CA HIS A 36 22.33 6.32 -25.57
C HIS A 36 23.73 6.52 -26.17
N LEU A 37 24.07 7.77 -26.48
CA LEU A 37 25.31 8.11 -27.19
C LEU A 37 26.57 7.62 -26.45
N ASN A 38 26.51 7.66 -25.12
CA ASN A 38 27.63 7.31 -24.22
C ASN A 38 27.68 5.83 -23.84
N GLU A 39 26.74 5.01 -24.31
CA GLU A 39 26.67 3.59 -23.95
C GLU A 39 27.22 2.72 -25.08
N THR A 40 27.73 1.56 -24.71
CA THR A 40 28.17 0.55 -25.68
C THR A 40 26.96 -0.08 -26.38
N THR A 41 27.17 -0.65 -27.57
CA THR A 41 26.12 -1.37 -28.30
C THR A 41 25.59 -2.56 -27.51
N GLU A 42 26.43 -3.23 -26.73
CA GLU A 42 26.04 -4.35 -25.88
C GLU A 42 25.16 -3.92 -24.70
N GLU A 43 25.47 -2.81 -24.05
CA GLU A 43 24.63 -2.26 -22.98
C GLU A 43 23.24 -1.87 -23.51
N VAL A 44 23.19 -1.18 -24.65
CA VAL A 44 21.92 -0.83 -25.31
C VAL A 44 21.17 -2.10 -25.71
N ARG A 45 21.86 -3.09 -26.28
CA ARG A 45 21.26 -4.39 -26.60
C ARG A 45 20.64 -5.03 -25.36
N ASN A 46 21.38 -5.15 -24.26
CA ASN A 46 20.90 -5.77 -23.02
C ASN A 46 19.72 -5.01 -22.40
N LYS A 47 19.66 -3.69 -22.55
CA LYS A 47 18.55 -2.87 -22.05
C LYS A 47 17.26 -3.08 -22.84
N TYR A 48 17.33 -3.07 -24.17
CA TYR A 48 16.15 -3.16 -25.04
C TYR A 48 15.73 -4.60 -25.37
N PHE A 49 16.70 -5.51 -25.40
CA PHE A 49 16.56 -6.92 -25.78
C PHE A 49 17.18 -7.80 -24.69
N PRO A 50 16.61 -7.83 -23.46
CA PRO A 50 17.20 -8.59 -22.38
C PRO A 50 17.15 -10.09 -22.67
N ASN A 51 18.12 -10.82 -22.13
CA ASN A 51 18.14 -12.28 -22.27
C ASN A 51 17.19 -13.00 -21.31
N THR A 52 16.67 -12.29 -20.30
CA THR A 52 15.82 -12.84 -19.24
C THR A 52 14.54 -12.02 -19.02
N GLY A 53 13.52 -12.67 -18.45
CA GLY A 53 12.24 -12.06 -18.09
C GLY A 53 11.15 -12.18 -19.16
N SER A 54 10.01 -11.52 -18.92
CA SER A 54 8.81 -11.59 -19.78
C SER A 54 9.00 -11.00 -21.19
N PHE A 55 10.11 -10.30 -21.43
CA PHE A 55 10.52 -9.76 -22.72
C PHE A 55 11.84 -10.38 -23.19
N ALA A 56 12.16 -11.59 -22.72
CA ALA A 56 13.37 -12.28 -23.14
C ALA A 56 13.33 -12.53 -24.66
N THR A 57 14.20 -11.84 -25.39
CA THR A 57 14.39 -12.06 -26.83
C THR A 57 15.67 -12.84 -27.12
N ALA A 58 16.29 -13.44 -26.10
CA ALA A 58 17.49 -14.28 -26.25
C ALA A 58 17.29 -15.39 -27.29
N ASN A 59 16.15 -16.07 -27.26
CA ASN A 59 15.83 -17.15 -28.19
C ASN A 59 15.54 -16.65 -29.63
N LEU A 60 15.53 -15.33 -29.83
CA LEU A 60 15.29 -14.66 -31.11
C LEU A 60 16.58 -14.00 -31.64
N GLN A 61 17.73 -14.26 -31.01
CA GLN A 61 19.01 -13.80 -31.52
C GLN A 61 19.32 -14.47 -32.87
N GLY A 62 19.64 -13.67 -33.89
CA GLY A 62 19.85 -14.15 -35.25
C GLY A 62 18.58 -14.48 -36.04
N ALA A 63 17.40 -14.35 -35.42
CA ALA A 63 16.14 -14.49 -36.14
C ALA A 63 15.89 -13.27 -37.04
N GLU A 64 15.29 -13.50 -38.20
CA GLU A 64 14.84 -12.43 -39.08
C GLU A 64 13.83 -11.52 -38.36
N GLY A 65 13.84 -10.22 -38.69
CA GLY A 65 12.97 -9.22 -38.05
C GLY A 65 11.50 -9.64 -38.02
N GLN A 66 11.00 -10.29 -39.07
CA GLN A 66 9.64 -10.82 -39.15
C GLN A 66 9.34 -11.89 -38.09
N LYS A 67 10.27 -12.82 -37.84
CA LYS A 67 10.13 -13.84 -36.79
C LYS A 67 10.04 -13.18 -35.42
N ILE A 68 10.85 -12.14 -35.16
CA ILE A 68 10.81 -11.38 -33.90
C ILE A 68 9.46 -10.69 -33.72
N VAL A 69 8.96 -10.02 -34.76
CA VAL A 69 7.65 -9.35 -34.75
C VAL A 69 6.54 -10.36 -34.48
N SER A 70 6.52 -11.51 -35.16
CA SER A 70 5.51 -12.54 -34.96
C SER A 70 5.51 -13.11 -33.53
N ALA A 71 6.69 -13.31 -32.94
CA ALA A 71 6.83 -13.79 -31.57
C ALA A 71 6.27 -12.77 -30.56
N LEU A 72 6.54 -11.48 -30.78
CA LEU A 72 6.03 -10.41 -29.93
C LEU A 72 4.51 -10.25 -30.06
N GLU A 73 3.96 -10.43 -31.25
CA GLU A 73 2.51 -10.41 -31.48
C GLU A 73 1.82 -11.58 -30.80
N LYS A 74 2.41 -12.79 -30.86
CA LYS A 74 1.95 -13.94 -30.07
C LYS A 74 1.96 -13.65 -28.56
N MET A 75 3.01 -13.01 -28.04
CA MET A 75 3.07 -12.60 -26.64
C MET A 75 1.99 -11.58 -26.27
N LYS A 76 1.73 -10.60 -27.15
CA LYS A 76 0.66 -9.61 -26.97
C LYS A 76 -0.71 -10.30 -26.90
N LEU A 77 -1.00 -11.20 -27.84
CA LEU A 77 -2.25 -11.96 -27.88
C LEU A 77 -2.41 -12.85 -26.63
N ALA A 78 -1.36 -13.53 -26.18
CA ALA A 78 -1.38 -14.31 -24.95
C ALA A 78 -1.72 -13.44 -23.73
N ARG A 79 -1.17 -12.23 -23.65
CA ARG A 79 -1.47 -11.28 -22.58
C ARG A 79 -2.92 -10.79 -22.63
N GLU A 80 -3.44 -10.48 -23.81
CA GLU A 80 -4.83 -10.06 -23.98
C GLU A 80 -5.81 -11.18 -23.62
N ARG A 81 -5.53 -12.42 -24.07
CA ARG A 81 -6.27 -13.62 -23.67
C ARG A 81 -6.28 -13.77 -22.15
N MET A 82 -5.12 -13.59 -21.50
CA MET A 82 -5.05 -13.67 -20.04
C MET A 82 -5.82 -12.57 -19.35
N ARG A 83 -5.76 -11.33 -19.86
CA ARG A 83 -6.54 -10.22 -19.34
C ARG A 83 -8.04 -10.49 -19.41
N LYS A 84 -8.53 -11.06 -20.53
CA LYS A 84 -9.93 -11.47 -20.68
C LYS A 84 -10.29 -12.58 -19.69
N LEU A 85 -9.43 -13.57 -19.51
CA LEU A 85 -9.67 -14.66 -18.56
C LEU A 85 -9.73 -14.16 -17.11
N HIS A 86 -8.91 -13.16 -16.74
CA HIS A 86 -8.97 -12.52 -15.42
C HIS A 86 -10.22 -11.65 -15.20
N GLN A 87 -10.95 -11.27 -16.26
CA GLN A 87 -12.23 -10.58 -16.15
C GLN A 87 -13.40 -11.55 -15.89
N ASP A 88 -13.24 -12.83 -16.23
CA ASP A 88 -14.22 -13.86 -15.90
C ASP A 88 -14.22 -14.12 -14.38
N PRO A 89 -15.34 -13.86 -13.68
CA PRO A 89 -15.43 -14.05 -12.24
C PRO A 89 -15.27 -15.51 -11.82
N ALA A 90 -15.68 -16.49 -12.65
CA ALA A 90 -15.53 -17.90 -12.33
C ALA A 90 -14.06 -18.32 -12.32
N PHE A 91 -13.30 -17.88 -13.34
CA PHE A 91 -11.86 -18.12 -13.39
C PHE A 91 -11.13 -17.45 -12.23
N ARG A 92 -11.50 -16.22 -11.87
CA ARG A 92 -10.86 -15.49 -10.77
C ARG A 92 -11.08 -16.18 -9.42
N LYS A 93 -12.30 -16.64 -9.13
CA LYS A 93 -12.60 -17.42 -7.92
C LYS A 93 -11.76 -18.70 -7.86
N ALA A 94 -11.71 -19.47 -8.94
CA ALA A 94 -10.92 -20.70 -9.00
C ALA A 94 -9.41 -20.45 -8.79
N LEU A 95 -8.88 -19.33 -9.31
CA LEU A 95 -7.49 -18.92 -9.08
C LEU A 95 -7.25 -18.56 -7.61
N ASP A 96 -8.15 -17.79 -7.00
CA ASP A 96 -8.05 -17.34 -5.61
C ASP A 96 -8.15 -18.53 -4.63
N GLU A 97 -9.03 -19.50 -4.91
CA GLU A 97 -9.15 -20.75 -4.16
C GLU A 97 -7.86 -21.58 -4.21
N ARG A 98 -7.34 -21.85 -5.42
CA ARG A 98 -6.07 -22.59 -5.59
C ARG A 98 -4.90 -21.90 -4.88
N SER A 99 -4.86 -20.56 -4.96
CA SER A 99 -3.84 -19.77 -4.26
C SER A 99 -3.98 -19.92 -2.75
N SER A 100 -5.20 -19.82 -2.22
CA SER A 100 -5.50 -19.96 -0.79
C SER A 100 -5.16 -21.36 -0.27
N GLU A 101 -5.51 -22.41 -1.02
CA GLU A 101 -5.17 -23.80 -0.66
C GLU A 101 -3.66 -24.02 -0.63
N ARG A 102 -2.93 -23.52 -1.63
CA ARG A 102 -1.47 -23.58 -1.65
C ARG A 102 -0.86 -22.86 -0.44
N MET A 103 -1.38 -21.69 -0.11
CA MET A 103 -0.93 -20.94 1.06
C MET A 103 -1.24 -21.67 2.36
N ARG A 104 -2.43 -22.27 2.51
CA ARG A 104 -2.76 -23.10 3.69
C ARG A 104 -1.79 -24.26 3.86
N LYS A 105 -1.45 -24.97 2.78
CA LYS A 105 -0.45 -26.06 2.80
C LYS A 105 0.93 -25.54 3.18
N LEU A 106 1.39 -24.43 2.59
CA LEU A 106 2.67 -23.80 2.95
C LEU A 106 2.69 -23.36 4.41
N HIS A 107 1.60 -22.82 4.94
CA HIS A 107 1.51 -22.44 6.35
C HIS A 107 1.47 -23.62 7.31
N GLN A 108 1.20 -24.85 6.86
CA GLN A 108 1.33 -26.04 7.70
C GLN A 108 2.78 -26.51 7.81
N ASP A 109 3.63 -26.21 6.82
CA ASP A 109 5.04 -26.56 6.83
C ASP A 109 5.81 -25.79 7.93
N PRO A 110 6.41 -26.49 8.92
CA PRO A 110 7.17 -25.86 10.00
C PRO A 110 8.43 -25.13 9.50
N GLU A 111 9.07 -25.58 8.41
CA GLU A 111 10.23 -24.88 7.85
C GLU A 111 9.84 -23.54 7.25
N PHE A 112 8.71 -23.50 6.54
CA PHE A 112 8.16 -22.26 6.00
C PHE A 112 7.84 -21.26 7.12
N LYS A 113 7.19 -21.70 8.20
CA LYS A 113 6.93 -20.85 9.39
C LYS A 113 8.22 -20.29 9.96
N LYS A 114 9.25 -21.12 10.17
CA LYS A 114 10.56 -20.68 10.70
C LYS A 114 11.20 -19.61 9.80
N LYS A 115 11.19 -19.80 8.47
CA LYS A 115 11.70 -18.82 7.50
C LYS A 115 10.90 -17.51 7.55
N LEU A 116 9.56 -17.61 7.64
CA LEU A 116 8.69 -16.44 7.75
C LEU A 116 8.99 -15.63 9.02
N TYR A 117 9.06 -16.29 10.18
CA TYR A 117 9.38 -15.63 11.45
C TYR A 117 10.79 -15.01 11.44
N LYS A 118 11.79 -15.70 10.88
CA LYS A 118 13.14 -15.15 10.74
C LYS A 118 13.14 -13.90 9.86
N GLY A 119 12.39 -13.91 8.75
CA GLY A 119 12.21 -12.76 7.88
C GLY A 119 11.53 -11.58 8.58
N LEU A 120 10.44 -11.85 9.30
CA LEU A 120 9.71 -10.85 10.09
C LEU A 120 10.58 -10.25 11.21
N ALA A 121 11.31 -11.08 11.96
CA ALA A 121 12.22 -10.62 12.99
C ALA A 121 13.30 -9.69 12.41
N LYS A 122 13.87 -10.04 11.26
CA LYS A 122 14.82 -9.18 10.55
C LYS A 122 14.18 -7.85 10.14
N TYR A 123 12.98 -7.89 9.55
CA TYR A 123 12.24 -6.70 9.15
C TYR A 123 11.98 -5.77 10.35
N TRP A 124 11.41 -6.28 11.43
CA TRP A 124 11.11 -5.51 12.63
C TRP A 124 12.36 -4.93 13.29
N ASN A 125 13.48 -5.68 13.31
CA ASN A 125 14.75 -5.14 13.79
C ASN A 125 15.24 -3.98 12.93
N THR A 126 15.18 -4.09 11.60
CA THR A 126 15.58 -2.99 10.71
C THR A 126 14.65 -1.77 10.83
N TYR A 127 13.34 -2.01 10.97
CA TYR A 127 12.36 -0.95 11.18
C TYR A 127 12.61 -0.22 12.50
N ARG A 128 12.85 -0.97 13.58
CA ARG A 128 13.17 -0.42 14.90
C ARG A 128 14.44 0.43 14.88
N LEU A 129 15.52 -0.06 14.26
CA LEU A 129 16.77 0.70 14.16
C LEU A 129 16.54 2.04 13.45
N ARG A 130 15.76 2.05 12.35
CA ARG A 130 15.41 3.29 11.65
C ARG A 130 14.62 4.26 12.54
N ILE A 131 13.64 3.76 13.29
CA ILE A 131 12.85 4.59 14.21
C ILE A 131 13.74 5.17 15.30
N ASN A 132 14.64 4.37 15.88
CA ASN A 132 15.58 4.84 16.90
C ASN A 132 16.55 5.88 16.32
N GLU A 133 17.12 5.66 15.14
CA GLU A 133 17.97 6.63 14.45
C GLU A 133 17.22 7.96 14.15
N GLU A 134 15.95 7.88 13.75
CA GLU A 134 15.10 9.06 13.54
C GLU A 134 14.78 9.79 14.86
N ALA A 135 14.57 9.04 15.94
CA ALA A 135 14.35 9.59 17.28
C ALA A 135 15.60 10.28 17.83
N GLU A 136 16.78 9.68 17.68
CA GLU A 136 18.07 10.26 18.06
C GLU A 136 18.34 11.56 17.31
N LYS A 137 18.09 11.60 15.99
CA LYS A 137 18.19 12.83 15.19
C LYS A 137 17.28 13.96 15.68
N ARG A 138 16.21 13.62 16.40
CA ARG A 138 15.25 14.58 16.99
C ARG A 138 15.50 14.84 18.48
N GLY A 139 16.54 14.26 19.07
CA GLY A 139 16.80 14.36 20.51
C GLY A 139 15.78 13.65 21.39
N ILE A 140 15.02 12.69 20.83
CA ILE A 140 14.01 11.91 21.56
C ILE A 140 14.62 10.58 21.97
N THR A 141 14.70 10.32 23.27
CA THR A 141 15.10 9.00 23.80
C THR A 141 13.91 8.05 23.81
N CYS A 142 13.76 7.26 22.76
CA CYS A 142 12.82 6.13 22.71
C CYS A 142 13.58 4.82 22.72
N SER A 143 13.74 4.20 23.89
CA SER A 143 14.22 2.83 24.01
C SER A 143 13.04 1.86 23.88
N ILE A 144 12.72 1.46 22.65
CA ILE A 144 11.84 0.30 22.42
C ILE A 144 12.67 -0.97 22.69
N GLU A 145 12.70 -1.38 23.95
CA GLU A 145 13.29 -2.65 24.38
C GLU A 145 12.25 -3.77 24.27
N TYR A 146 12.68 -4.92 23.76
CA TYR A 146 11.91 -6.15 23.91
C TYR A 146 12.01 -6.58 25.36
N VAL A 147 10.87 -6.81 26.02
CA VAL A 147 10.84 -7.72 27.16
C VAL A 147 11.28 -9.08 26.60
N LYS A 148 12.52 -9.49 26.91
CA LYS A 148 12.98 -10.84 26.59
C LYS A 148 12.13 -11.79 27.42
N ASP A 149 11.29 -12.57 26.76
CA ASP A 149 10.51 -13.62 27.41
C ASP A 149 11.44 -14.58 28.15
N ASN A 150 11.42 -14.51 29.49
CA ASN A 150 11.97 -15.54 30.35
C ASN A 150 11.15 -16.81 30.14
N GLN A 151 11.83 -17.84 29.61
CA GLN A 151 11.36 -19.21 29.53
C GLN A 151 10.87 -19.64 30.94
N SER A 152 9.55 -19.81 31.14
CA SER A 152 9.08 -20.84 32.07
C SER A 152 8.24 -21.83 31.30
N SER A 153 8.71 -23.06 31.36
CA SER A 153 7.89 -24.24 31.20
C SER A 153 6.84 -24.27 32.30
N THR A 154 5.64 -24.72 31.95
CA THR A 154 4.51 -25.11 32.80
C THR A 154 3.67 -24.01 33.45
N GLY A 155 2.35 -24.16 33.28
CA GLY A 155 1.29 -23.44 34.00
C GLY A 155 0.80 -22.19 33.27
N GLU A 156 -0.48 -22.17 32.93
CA GLU A 156 -1.19 -21.06 32.25
C GLU A 156 -0.77 -19.69 32.80
N ARG A 157 -0.19 -18.86 31.92
CA ARG A 157 0.13 -17.48 32.23
C ARG A 157 -0.99 -16.60 31.70
N GLU A 158 -1.84 -16.10 32.58
CA GLU A 158 -2.58 -14.88 32.28
C GLU A 158 -1.55 -13.77 32.06
N ILE A 159 -1.47 -13.28 30.82
CA ILE A 159 -0.75 -12.05 30.51
C ILE A 159 -1.56 -10.94 31.16
N ILE A 160 -1.26 -10.61 32.42
CA ILE A 160 -1.70 -9.37 33.02
C ILE A 160 -0.89 -8.27 32.32
N ILE A 161 -1.40 -7.82 31.18
CA ILE A 161 -0.98 -6.54 30.60
C ILE A 161 -1.38 -5.51 31.66
N PRO A 162 -0.44 -4.86 32.35
CA PRO A 162 -0.82 -3.84 33.31
C PRO A 162 -1.66 -2.82 32.57
N ALA A 163 -2.90 -2.60 33.05
CA ALA A 163 -3.83 -1.64 32.48
C ALA A 163 -3.05 -0.35 32.19
N THR A 164 -2.96 -0.06 30.89
CA THR A 164 -1.94 0.78 30.29
C THR A 164 -1.88 2.12 30.98
N LYS A 165 -0.77 2.43 31.67
CA LYS A 165 -0.44 3.81 32.01
C LYS A 165 -0.38 4.55 30.68
N GLU A 166 -1.30 5.48 30.46
CA GLU A 166 -1.29 6.34 29.27
C GLU A 166 0.11 6.90 29.07
N THR A 167 0.76 6.49 27.98
CA THR A 167 2.10 6.98 27.67
C THR A 167 2.02 8.48 27.37
N ALA A 168 3.10 9.22 27.63
CA ALA A 168 3.16 10.65 27.31
C ALA A 168 2.83 10.92 25.83
N LEU A 169 3.22 10.01 24.94
CA LEU A 169 2.86 10.05 23.52
C LEU A 169 1.36 9.86 23.29
N SER A 170 0.71 8.93 23.99
CA SER A 170 -0.75 8.75 23.91
C SER A 170 -1.49 10.01 24.34
N LYS A 171 -1.04 10.65 25.43
CA LYS A 171 -1.62 11.92 25.91
C LYS A 171 -1.46 13.04 24.88
N MET A 172 -0.28 13.16 24.27
CA MET A 172 -0.02 14.14 23.22
C MET A 172 -0.90 13.91 21.98
N MET A 173 -1.03 12.66 21.51
CA MET A 173 -1.92 12.34 20.38
C MET A 173 -3.39 12.60 20.71
N LEU A 174 -3.83 12.31 21.93
CA LEU A 174 -5.19 12.62 22.38
C LEU A 174 -5.43 14.14 22.40
N GLN A 175 -4.45 14.93 22.85
CA GLN A 175 -4.53 16.38 22.84
C GLN A 175 -4.55 16.96 21.41
N GLU A 176 -3.73 16.44 20.51
CA GLU A 176 -3.76 16.82 19.08
C GLU A 176 -5.11 16.45 18.43
N ARG A 177 -5.68 15.29 18.78
CA ARG A 177 -7.01 14.88 18.32
C ARG A 177 -8.10 15.81 18.85
N ALA A 178 -8.07 16.13 20.14
CA ALA A 178 -9.04 17.02 20.76
C ALA A 178 -9.02 18.42 20.11
N THR A 179 -7.83 19.03 19.99
CA THR A 179 -7.67 20.35 19.37
C THR A 179 -8.11 20.38 17.90
N ALA A 180 -7.82 19.34 17.13
CA ALA A 180 -8.28 19.24 15.74
C ALA A 180 -9.80 19.09 15.63
N ILE A 181 -10.43 18.35 16.55
CA ILE A 181 -11.89 18.23 16.64
C ILE A 181 -12.50 19.57 17.00
N GLU A 182 -11.99 20.28 18.01
CA GLU A 182 -12.46 21.62 18.39
C GLU A 182 -12.38 22.61 17.24
N GLN A 183 -11.24 22.66 16.52
CA GLN A 183 -11.07 23.50 15.34
C GLN A 183 -12.03 23.13 14.20
N ALA A 184 -12.37 21.85 14.06
CA ALA A 184 -13.34 21.40 13.07
C ALA A 184 -14.77 21.77 13.47
N MET A 185 -15.11 21.66 14.76
CA MET A 185 -16.40 22.04 15.35
C MET A 185 -16.68 23.54 15.22
N GLN A 186 -15.67 24.39 15.38
CA GLN A 186 -15.80 25.84 15.18
C GLN A 186 -16.20 26.25 13.75
N LYS A 187 -16.00 25.38 12.76
CA LYS A 187 -16.38 25.63 11.36
C LYS A 187 -17.78 25.14 11.01
N LEU A 188 -18.44 24.42 11.91
CA LEU A 188 -19.81 23.96 11.70
C LEU A 188 -20.81 25.09 12.02
N PRO A 189 -21.98 25.11 11.36
CA PRO A 189 -23.12 25.90 11.80
C PRO A 189 -23.46 25.62 13.27
N GLU A 190 -23.94 26.63 13.99
CA GLU A 190 -24.23 26.55 15.42
C GLU A 190 -25.16 25.39 15.77
N GLN A 191 -26.25 25.20 15.00
CA GLN A 191 -27.19 24.09 15.20
C GLN A 191 -26.55 22.69 15.06
N GLU A 192 -25.63 22.53 14.10
CA GLU A 192 -24.91 21.28 13.87
C GLU A 192 -23.87 21.02 14.98
N ARG A 193 -23.30 22.09 15.54
CA ARG A 193 -22.41 22.00 16.69
C ARG A 193 -23.17 21.61 17.95
N THR A 194 -24.28 22.30 18.26
CA THR A 194 -25.08 22.02 19.46
C THR A 194 -25.60 20.58 19.48
N ILE A 195 -26.06 20.05 18.35
CA ILE A 195 -26.55 18.66 18.29
C ILE A 195 -25.43 17.63 18.49
N ILE A 196 -24.22 17.89 17.98
CA ILE A 196 -23.06 17.03 18.25
C ILE A 196 -22.66 17.10 19.72
N ASP A 197 -22.63 18.30 20.30
CA ASP A 197 -22.25 18.49 21.71
C ASP A 197 -23.22 17.77 22.67
N MET A 198 -24.52 17.75 22.34
CA MET A 198 -25.55 17.01 23.10
C MET A 198 -25.47 15.49 22.94
N LEU A 199 -25.19 14.98 21.73
CA LEU A 199 -25.22 13.54 21.44
C LEU A 199 -23.93 12.80 21.83
N ILE A 200 -22.77 13.46 21.71
CA ILE A 200 -21.46 12.84 21.98
C ILE A 200 -20.99 13.12 23.42
N GLY A 201 -21.70 13.98 24.15
CA GLY A 201 -21.48 14.16 25.59
C GLY A 201 -20.20 14.92 25.94
N PHE A 202 -19.74 15.85 25.09
CA PHE A 202 -18.58 16.72 25.42
C PHE A 202 -18.81 17.55 26.70
N THR A 203 -20.06 17.66 27.17
CA THR A 203 -20.47 18.47 28.32
C THR A 203 -21.16 17.69 29.46
N GLN A 204 -20.90 16.37 29.57
CA GLN A 204 -21.12 15.49 30.74
C GLN A 204 -22.37 14.58 30.80
N GLU A 205 -23.36 14.71 29.91
CA GLU A 205 -24.43 13.70 29.79
C GLU A 205 -24.71 13.38 28.31
N GLU A 206 -24.71 12.08 27.96
CA GLU A 206 -25.13 11.63 26.63
C GLU A 206 -26.66 11.72 26.56
N ILE A 207 -27.15 12.69 25.81
CA ILE A 207 -28.59 12.92 25.63
C ILE A 207 -29.06 12.10 24.43
N SER A 208 -30.23 11.46 24.52
CA SER A 208 -30.81 10.75 23.38
C SER A 208 -31.21 11.71 22.25
N LEU A 209 -31.21 11.23 21.00
CA LEU A 209 -31.63 12.03 19.83
C LEU A 209 -33.02 12.65 20.00
N HIS A 210 -33.95 11.89 20.60
CA HIS A 210 -35.30 12.36 20.88
C HIS A 210 -35.30 13.54 21.86
N GLN A 211 -34.54 13.46 22.96
CA GLN A 211 -34.40 14.55 23.93
C GLN A 211 -33.71 15.78 23.31
N ALA A 212 -32.67 15.57 22.49
CA ALA A 212 -32.00 16.64 21.77
C ALA A 212 -32.97 17.38 20.81
N ALA A 213 -33.86 16.64 20.12
CA ALA A 213 -34.90 17.21 19.28
C ALA A 213 -35.92 18.03 20.08
N GLN A 214 -36.33 17.54 21.25
CA GLN A 214 -37.22 18.27 22.17
C GLN A 214 -36.59 19.58 22.66
N ILE A 215 -35.31 19.57 23.05
CA ILE A 215 -34.58 20.75 23.52
C ILE A 215 -34.47 21.81 22.40
N LEU A 216 -34.14 21.36 21.18
CA LEU A 216 -34.02 22.24 20.01
C LEU A 216 -35.36 22.65 19.39
N LYS A 217 -36.48 22.09 19.85
CA LYS A 217 -37.83 22.32 19.30
C LYS A 217 -37.92 22.01 17.80
N ILE A 218 -37.26 20.95 17.35
CA ILE A 218 -37.28 20.45 15.96
C ILE A 218 -37.85 19.03 15.90
N SER A 219 -38.18 18.55 14.70
CA SER A 219 -38.58 17.15 14.54
C SER A 219 -37.37 16.23 14.75
N GLU A 220 -37.62 15.00 15.19
CA GLU A 220 -36.57 14.00 15.37
C GLU A 220 -35.85 13.67 14.05
N GLN A 221 -36.58 13.72 12.93
CA GLN A 221 -36.01 13.53 11.58
C GLN A 221 -35.05 14.67 11.21
N ASP A 222 -35.40 15.92 11.54
CA ASP A 222 -34.54 17.07 11.29
C ASP A 222 -33.29 17.03 12.16
N ALA A 223 -33.43 16.61 13.42
CA ALA A 223 -32.30 16.38 14.32
C ALA A 223 -31.36 15.30 13.75
N GLU A 224 -31.90 14.17 13.28
CA GLU A 224 -31.10 13.13 12.65
C GLU A 224 -30.37 13.63 11.39
N ALA A 225 -31.07 14.41 10.56
CA ALA A 225 -30.50 15.00 9.35
C ALA A 225 -29.36 15.99 9.67
N LEU A 226 -29.54 16.86 10.67
CA LEU A 226 -28.52 17.78 11.15
C LEU A 226 -27.28 17.02 11.64
N PHE A 227 -27.48 15.97 12.44
CA PHE A 227 -26.37 15.14 12.94
C PHE A 227 -25.61 14.44 11.81
N LYS A 228 -26.31 13.80 10.86
CA LYS A 228 -25.70 13.15 9.69
C LYS A 228 -24.93 14.13 8.81
N ASN A 229 -25.47 15.33 8.60
CA ASN A 229 -24.81 16.39 7.83
C ASN A 229 -23.53 16.86 8.52
N ALA A 230 -23.59 17.08 9.84
CA ALA A 230 -22.45 17.47 10.66
C ALA A 230 -21.34 16.42 10.62
N LEU A 231 -21.66 15.13 10.82
CA LEU A 231 -20.71 14.02 10.69
C LEU A 231 -20.09 13.94 9.29
N THR A 232 -20.87 14.16 8.25
CA THR A 232 -20.38 14.16 6.86
C THR A 232 -19.36 15.30 6.66
N LYS A 233 -19.65 16.51 7.16
CA LYS A 233 -18.72 17.65 7.10
C LYS A 233 -17.44 17.41 7.90
N LEU A 234 -17.55 16.88 9.12
CA LEU A 234 -16.39 16.50 9.93
C LEU A 234 -15.53 15.43 9.24
N SER A 235 -16.15 14.42 8.62
CA SER A 235 -15.42 13.37 7.91
C SER A 235 -14.63 13.87 6.69
N ARG A 236 -15.08 14.98 6.08
CA ARG A 236 -14.44 15.64 4.94
C ARG A 236 -13.40 16.68 5.36
N ASN A 237 -13.35 17.05 6.64
CA ASN A 237 -12.40 18.05 7.13
C ASN A 237 -10.96 17.51 7.04
N PRO A 238 -10.03 18.25 6.39
CA PRO A 238 -8.65 17.79 6.23
C PRO A 238 -7.91 17.62 7.55
N ALA A 239 -8.26 18.36 8.61
CA ALA A 239 -7.65 18.21 9.93
C ALA A 239 -7.99 16.84 10.53
N ILE A 240 -9.25 16.43 10.47
CA ILE A 240 -9.71 15.12 10.95
C ILE A 240 -9.15 14.00 10.07
N LYS A 241 -9.07 14.21 8.75
CA LYS A 241 -8.52 13.21 7.82
C LYS A 241 -7.04 12.89 8.08
N ARG A 242 -6.28 13.84 8.63
CA ARG A 242 -4.86 13.62 9.01
C ARG A 242 -4.69 12.78 10.26
N LEU A 243 -5.74 12.60 11.06
CA LEU A 243 -5.71 11.83 12.32
C LEU A 243 -6.07 10.34 12.14
N ARG A 244 -6.54 9.96 10.94
CA ARG A 244 -6.80 8.57 10.54
C ARG A 244 -5.54 7.92 9.99
#